data_AF-A0A9E4CH59-F1
#
_entry.id   AF-A0A9E4CH59-F1
#
_cell.length_a   1.000
_cell.length_b   1.000
_cell.length_c   1.000
_cell.angle_alpha   90.00
_cell.angle_beta   90.00
_cell.angle_gamma   90.00
#
_symmetry.space_group_name_H-M   'P 1'
#
loop_
_entity.id
_entity.type
_entity.pdbx_description
1 polymer ?
#
loop_
_entity_poly.entity_id
_entity_poly.type
_entity_poly.pdbx_seq_one_letter_code
_entity_poly.pdbx_strand_id
1 'polypeptide(L)'
;PLAAIGLATSRDGIAWQKRVEGPVLTALPGVISPDVLFDGERYRMFYVQLALSAKGMGTQIMSAESKDGIVWENMTEVLQPAARWEGKRLMRPHVSYFEGRVQLYYCAGRGGDWQIGAAWCEAEFVPQGRWRSAPLKAGGKLRIKYEQPEGTSLSLTLHAGGNIYPLTLSQSQTLRAGVFMDTMPLPAQLAGKNINIELQFHTTDTHRSPVVYEIVML
;
A
#
# COMPACT_ATOMS: atom_id res chain seq x y z
N PRO A 1 22.38 -20.80 -1.65
CA PRO A 1 21.85 -20.06 -0.48
C PRO A 1 21.09 -21.05 0.41
N LEU A 2 21.03 -20.80 1.72
CA LEU A 2 20.25 -21.57 2.70
C LEU A 2 18.74 -21.41 2.48
N ALA A 3 18.31 -20.26 1.96
CA ALA A 3 16.92 -19.97 1.63
C ALA A 3 16.82 -18.89 0.55
N ALA A 4 15.70 -18.87 -0.17
CA ALA A 4 15.37 -17.90 -1.20
C ALA A 4 13.86 -17.66 -1.26
N ILE A 5 13.44 -16.59 -1.93
CA ILE A 5 12.03 -16.23 -2.08
C ILE A 5 11.55 -16.62 -3.48
N GLY A 6 10.45 -17.37 -3.56
CA GLY A 6 9.80 -17.78 -4.81
C GLY A 6 8.43 -17.12 -5.00
N LEU A 7 7.89 -17.23 -6.22
CA LEU A 7 6.58 -16.66 -6.59
C LEU A 7 5.66 -17.73 -7.19
N ALA A 8 4.41 -17.74 -6.74
CA ALA A 8 3.32 -18.54 -7.29
C ALA A 8 2.08 -17.66 -7.49
N THR A 9 1.25 -18.03 -8.46
CA THR A 9 -0.01 -17.34 -8.76
C THR A 9 -1.18 -18.30 -8.70
N SER A 10 -2.35 -17.79 -8.34
CA SER A 10 -3.62 -18.51 -8.31
C SER A 10 -4.73 -17.61 -8.85
N ARG A 11 -5.74 -18.22 -9.49
CA ARG A 11 -6.96 -17.52 -9.93
C ARG A 11 -8.11 -17.61 -8.93
N ASP A 12 -8.05 -18.59 -8.01
CA ASP A 12 -9.11 -18.94 -7.07
C ASP A 12 -8.67 -18.87 -5.60
N GLY A 13 -7.37 -18.61 -5.35
CA GLY A 13 -6.78 -18.61 -4.00
C GLY A 13 -6.54 -19.99 -3.41
N ILE A 14 -6.94 -21.07 -4.09
CA ILE A 14 -6.87 -22.45 -3.62
C ILE A 14 -5.80 -23.24 -4.38
N ALA A 15 -5.85 -23.20 -5.71
CA ALA A 15 -4.89 -23.89 -6.57
C ALA A 15 -3.77 -22.93 -7.00
N TRP A 16 -2.52 -23.27 -6.67
CA TRP A 16 -1.35 -22.43 -6.89
C TRP A 16 -0.39 -23.04 -7.91
N GLN A 17 0.15 -22.20 -8.80
CA GLN A 17 1.13 -22.58 -9.81
C GLN A 17 2.36 -21.69 -9.68
N LYS A 18 3.56 -22.28 -9.71
CA LYS A 18 4.82 -21.51 -9.71
C LYS A 18 4.83 -20.59 -10.93
N ARG A 19 5.11 -19.30 -10.71
CA ARG A 19 5.10 -18.29 -11.78
C ARG A 19 6.39 -18.30 -12.59
N VAL A 20 7.50 -18.68 -11.96
CA VAL A 20 8.84 -18.77 -12.53
C VAL A 20 9.50 -20.08 -12.07
N GLU A 21 10.45 -20.59 -12.85
CA GLU A 21 11.13 -21.86 -12.53
C GLU A 21 12.05 -21.76 -11.30
N GLY A 22 12.50 -20.55 -10.96
CA GLY A 22 13.43 -20.27 -9.86
C GLY A 22 12.91 -19.27 -8.83
N PRO A 23 13.73 -18.96 -7.81
CA PRO A 23 13.44 -17.88 -6.87
C PRO A 23 13.42 -16.51 -7.59
N VAL A 24 12.53 -15.62 -7.17
CA VAL A 24 12.47 -14.22 -7.61
C VAL A 24 13.46 -13.34 -6.87
N LEU A 25 13.89 -13.75 -5.67
CA LEU A 25 14.93 -13.04 -4.92
C LEU A 25 15.84 -14.05 -4.20
N THR A 26 17.15 -13.87 -4.39
CA THR A 26 18.20 -14.64 -3.73
C THR A 26 19.27 -13.72 -3.19
N ALA A 27 19.75 -13.98 -1.98
CA ALA A 27 21.02 -13.45 -1.51
C ALA A 27 21.74 -14.52 -0.68
N LEU A 28 23.06 -14.38 -0.54
CA LEU A 28 23.82 -15.20 0.40
C LEU A 28 23.83 -14.53 1.79
N PRO A 29 23.83 -15.33 2.87
CA PRO A 29 23.59 -16.77 2.92
C PRO A 29 22.14 -17.17 2.60
N GLY A 30 21.15 -16.30 2.79
CA GLY A 30 19.76 -16.57 2.41
C GLY A 30 18.82 -15.39 2.67
N VAL A 31 17.64 -15.44 2.06
CA VAL A 31 16.56 -14.47 2.26
C VAL A 31 15.24 -15.19 2.55
N ILE A 32 14.43 -14.64 3.45
CA ILE A 32 13.17 -15.24 3.92
C ILE A 32 12.14 -14.17 4.30
N SER A 33 10.91 -14.61 4.58
CA SER A 33 9.82 -13.79 5.15
C SER A 33 9.57 -12.47 4.41
N PRO A 34 9.26 -12.52 3.10
CA PRO A 34 8.92 -11.32 2.35
C PRO A 34 7.55 -10.78 2.77
N ASP A 35 7.43 -9.46 2.77
CA ASP A 35 6.19 -8.70 2.84
C ASP A 35 6.23 -7.67 1.70
N VAL A 36 5.18 -7.64 0.87
CA VAL A 36 5.20 -6.88 -0.39
C VAL A 36 4.01 -5.95 -0.43
N LEU A 37 4.29 -4.68 -0.73
CA LEU A 37 3.27 -3.67 -1.03
C LEU A 37 3.48 -3.09 -2.42
N PHE A 38 2.41 -2.56 -3.01
CA PHE A 38 2.44 -1.80 -4.25
C PHE A 38 2.01 -0.37 -3.95
N ASP A 39 2.85 0.61 -4.31
CA ASP A 39 2.63 2.03 -3.99
C ASP A 39 1.85 2.80 -5.08
N GLY A 40 1.44 2.11 -6.15
CA GLY A 40 0.78 2.70 -7.31
C GLY A 40 1.71 2.85 -8.53
N GLU A 41 3.02 2.83 -8.32
CA GLU A 41 4.04 2.90 -9.38
C GLU A 41 4.91 1.64 -9.41
N ARG A 42 5.31 1.14 -8.24
CA ARG A 42 6.22 0.01 -8.07
C ARG A 42 5.84 -0.85 -6.86
N TYR A 43 6.34 -2.07 -6.89
CA TYR A 43 6.36 -2.96 -5.74
C TYR A 43 7.55 -2.62 -4.85
N ARG A 44 7.34 -2.68 -3.54
CA ARG A 44 8.39 -2.68 -2.53
C ARG A 44 8.24 -3.92 -1.67
N MET A 45 9.30 -4.70 -1.56
CA MET A 45 9.39 -5.86 -0.68
C MET A 45 10.23 -5.50 0.53
N PHE A 46 9.72 -5.75 1.72
CA PHE A 46 10.50 -5.85 2.95
C PHE A 46 10.76 -7.33 3.22
N TYR A 47 12.00 -7.70 3.48
CA TYR A 47 12.38 -9.10 3.65
C TYR A 47 13.48 -9.25 4.68
N VAL A 48 13.63 -10.46 5.20
CA VAL A 48 14.70 -10.79 6.13
C VAL A 48 15.89 -11.32 5.35
N GLN A 49 17.04 -10.68 5.53
CA GLN A 49 18.32 -11.21 5.08
C GLN A 49 19.03 -11.92 6.24
N LEU A 50 19.46 -13.16 5.99
CA LEU A 50 20.33 -13.89 6.90
C LEU A 50 21.74 -13.27 6.83
N ALA A 51 22.41 -13.10 7.96
CA ALA A 51 23.76 -12.56 8.04
C ALA A 51 24.66 -13.50 8.84
N LEU A 52 25.88 -13.75 8.34
CA LEU A 52 26.92 -14.47 9.07
C LEU A 52 27.93 -13.47 9.61
N SER A 53 28.24 -13.57 10.90
CA SER A 53 29.28 -12.77 11.55
C SER A 53 30.18 -13.68 12.38
N ALA A 54 31.31 -13.14 12.86
CA ALA A 54 32.16 -13.82 13.83
C ALA A 54 31.41 -14.24 15.11
N LYS A 55 30.27 -13.59 15.41
CA LYS A 55 29.40 -13.89 16.55
C LYS A 55 28.29 -14.91 16.21
N GLY A 56 28.38 -15.58 15.06
CA GLY A 56 27.38 -16.54 14.57
C GLY A 56 26.37 -15.92 13.59
N MET A 57 25.29 -16.68 13.34
CA MET A 57 24.20 -16.28 12.43
C MET A 57 23.25 -15.29 13.10
N GLY A 58 22.94 -14.20 12.40
CA GLY A 58 21.92 -13.22 12.74
C GLY A 58 21.04 -12.90 11.54
N THR A 59 20.12 -11.96 11.71
CA THR A 59 19.26 -11.49 10.62
C THR A 59 19.01 -9.99 10.71
N GLN A 60 18.71 -9.39 9.57
CA GLN A 60 18.33 -7.98 9.42
C GLN A 60 17.15 -7.84 8.46
N ILE A 61 16.41 -6.74 8.54
CA ILE A 61 15.34 -6.42 7.59
C ILE A 61 15.94 -5.53 6.50
N MET A 62 15.69 -5.92 5.26
CA MET A 62 16.09 -5.23 4.05
C MET A 62 14.84 -4.87 3.25
N SER A 63 14.99 -3.94 2.30
CA SER A 63 13.99 -3.67 1.27
C SER A 63 14.56 -3.89 -0.13
N ALA A 64 13.69 -4.19 -1.10
CA ALA A 64 13.97 -4.18 -2.53
C ALA A 64 12.77 -3.61 -3.30
N GLU A 65 13.01 -3.12 -4.51
CA GLU A 65 11.98 -2.54 -5.38
C GLU A 65 11.82 -3.36 -6.66
N SER A 66 10.63 -3.34 -7.24
CA SER A 66 10.35 -4.01 -8.51
C SER A 66 9.23 -3.31 -9.27
N LYS A 67 9.31 -3.25 -10.61
CA LYS A 67 8.20 -2.75 -11.44
C LYS A 67 7.18 -3.83 -11.81
N ASP A 68 7.58 -5.10 -11.77
CA ASP A 68 6.78 -6.24 -12.26
C ASP A 68 6.52 -7.32 -11.19
N GLY A 69 7.11 -7.18 -10.00
CA GLY A 69 7.03 -8.13 -8.89
C GLY A 69 7.89 -9.40 -9.08
N ILE A 70 8.68 -9.46 -10.16
CA ILE A 70 9.49 -10.62 -10.53
C ILE A 70 10.97 -10.28 -10.47
N VAL A 71 11.37 -9.14 -11.06
CA VAL A 71 12.75 -8.65 -11.05
C VAL A 71 12.89 -7.61 -9.95
N TRP A 72 13.73 -7.90 -8.96
CA TRP A 72 13.93 -7.07 -7.78
C TRP A 72 15.30 -6.39 -7.80
N GLU A 73 15.32 -5.10 -7.49
CA GLU A 73 16.49 -4.21 -7.56
C GLU A 73 16.56 -3.28 -6.32
N ASN A 74 17.55 -2.39 -6.26
CA ASN A 74 17.67 -1.34 -5.23
C ASN A 74 17.66 -1.84 -3.78
N MET A 75 18.39 -2.93 -3.49
CA MET A 75 18.42 -3.53 -2.17
C MET A 75 19.01 -2.58 -1.11
N THR A 76 18.23 -2.26 -0.09
CA THR A 76 18.59 -1.27 0.95
C THR A 76 18.38 -1.85 2.34
N GLU A 77 19.23 -1.48 3.29
CA GLU A 77 19.06 -1.85 4.70
C GLU A 77 17.94 -1.04 5.35
N VAL A 78 17.06 -1.71 6.10
CA VAL A 78 15.90 -1.07 6.75
C VAL A 78 16.05 -1.09 8.27
N LEU A 79 16.35 -2.26 8.85
CA LEU A 79 16.44 -2.40 10.30
C LEU A 79 17.45 -3.48 10.70
N GLN A 80 18.27 -3.16 11.71
CA GLN A 80 19.15 -4.09 12.40
C GLN A 80 18.71 -4.25 13.86
N PRO A 81 18.98 -5.41 14.51
CA PRO A 81 18.80 -5.54 15.95
C PRO A 81 19.63 -4.49 16.69
N ALA A 82 18.98 -3.66 17.50
CA ALA A 82 19.60 -2.58 18.26
C ALA A 82 19.27 -2.66 19.76
N ALA A 83 18.07 -3.14 20.12
CA ALA A 83 17.64 -3.27 21.50
C ALA A 83 18.04 -4.62 22.11
N ARG A 84 18.31 -4.65 23.42
CA ARG A 84 18.77 -5.85 24.14
C ARG A 84 17.80 -7.04 24.00
N TRP A 85 16.49 -6.78 23.97
CA TRP A 85 15.47 -7.81 23.88
C TRP A 85 15.40 -8.46 22.49
N GLU A 86 15.83 -7.76 21.43
CA GLU A 86 15.78 -8.24 20.04
C GLU A 86 16.81 -9.34 19.77
N GLY A 87 17.87 -9.40 20.58
CA GLY A 87 18.93 -10.38 20.44
C GLY A 87 19.72 -10.19 19.14
N LYS A 88 19.62 -11.16 18.22
CA LYS A 88 20.35 -11.18 16.94
C LYS A 88 19.43 -11.41 15.73
N ARG A 89 18.12 -11.46 15.95
CA ARG A 89 17.19 -11.95 14.93
C ARG A 89 15.97 -11.03 14.82
N LEU A 90 15.88 -10.32 13.71
CA LEU A 90 14.64 -9.70 13.24
C LEU A 90 13.98 -10.62 12.21
N MET A 91 12.68 -10.86 12.35
CA MET A 91 11.94 -11.82 11.54
C MET A 91 10.56 -11.29 11.18
N ARG A 92 9.98 -11.78 10.08
CA ARG A 92 8.57 -11.56 9.69
C ARG A 92 8.18 -10.08 9.70
N PRO A 93 8.84 -9.24 8.88
CA PRO A 93 8.38 -7.88 8.68
C PRO A 93 6.92 -7.88 8.23
N HIS A 94 6.17 -6.89 8.68
CA HIS A 94 4.83 -6.59 8.18
C HIS A 94 4.67 -5.08 8.15
N VAL A 95 4.45 -4.54 6.95
CA VAL A 95 4.25 -3.11 6.73
C VAL A 95 2.75 -2.81 6.66
N SER A 96 2.34 -1.76 7.36
CA SER A 96 0.97 -1.26 7.32
C SER A 96 0.95 0.26 7.34
N TYR A 97 -0.09 0.83 6.75
CA TYR A 97 -0.35 2.27 6.80
C TYR A 97 -1.59 2.53 7.65
N PHE A 98 -1.45 3.35 8.70
CA PHE A 98 -2.56 3.78 9.54
C PHE A 98 -2.21 5.11 10.23
N GLU A 99 -3.19 6.01 10.35
CA GLU A 99 -3.03 7.33 11.00
C GLU A 99 -1.82 8.14 10.52
N GLY A 100 -1.63 8.23 9.19
CA GLY A 100 -0.55 9.03 8.61
C GLY A 100 0.85 8.38 8.67
N ARG A 101 0.97 7.20 9.28
CA ARG A 101 2.27 6.54 9.47
C ARG A 101 2.38 5.25 8.69
N VAL A 102 3.59 4.97 8.24
CA VAL A 102 4.00 3.64 7.80
C VAL A 102 4.60 2.93 9.01
N GLN A 103 3.93 1.88 9.46
CA GLN A 103 4.32 1.05 10.59
C GLN A 103 4.97 -0.23 10.07
N LEU A 104 6.16 -0.55 10.56
CA LEU A 104 6.85 -1.82 10.36
C LEU A 104 6.80 -2.63 11.66
N TYR A 105 5.96 -3.65 11.70
CA TYR A 105 5.96 -4.64 12.77
C TYR A 105 6.94 -5.77 12.45
N TYR A 106 7.59 -6.31 13.47
CA TYR A 106 8.54 -7.42 13.31
C TYR A 106 8.61 -8.29 14.57
N CYS A 107 9.01 -9.54 14.40
CA CYS A 107 9.33 -10.43 15.52
C CYS A 107 10.83 -10.37 15.84
N ALA A 108 11.18 -10.25 17.11
CA ALA A 108 12.57 -10.39 17.56
C ALA A 108 12.63 -11.05 18.94
N GLY A 109 13.81 -11.50 19.37
CA GLY A 109 13.92 -12.18 20.65
C GLY A 109 15.32 -12.67 20.99
N ARG A 110 15.67 -12.58 22.27
CA ARG A 110 16.91 -13.12 22.84
C ARG A 110 16.62 -14.43 23.55
N GLY A 111 17.38 -15.48 23.26
CA GLY A 111 17.26 -16.77 23.96
C GLY A 111 16.03 -17.61 23.60
N GLY A 112 15.23 -17.20 22.60
CA GLY A 112 14.00 -17.89 22.21
C GLY A 112 12.71 -17.19 22.67
N ASP A 113 12.84 -16.14 23.50
CA ASP A 113 11.72 -15.33 23.97
C ASP A 113 11.27 -14.35 22.87
N TRP A 114 10.45 -14.84 21.93
CA TRP A 114 9.96 -14.04 20.81
C TRP A 114 8.92 -13.02 21.27
N GLN A 115 9.13 -11.77 20.85
CA GLN A 115 8.28 -10.61 21.09
C GLN A 115 8.06 -9.86 19.77
N ILE A 116 7.06 -8.99 19.75
CA ILE A 116 6.76 -8.12 18.61
C ILE A 116 7.33 -6.73 18.90
N GLY A 117 8.16 -6.23 17.99
CA GLY A 117 8.61 -4.85 17.94
C GLY A 117 7.89 -4.07 16.85
N ALA A 118 8.00 -2.75 16.93
CA ALA A 118 7.50 -1.83 15.91
C ALA A 118 8.50 -0.70 15.68
N ALA A 119 8.69 -0.37 14.41
CA ALA A 119 9.34 0.85 13.95
C ALA A 119 8.35 1.61 13.07
N TRP A 120 8.52 2.93 12.93
CA TRP A 120 7.62 3.72 12.10
C TRP A 120 8.33 4.92 11.49
N CYS A 121 7.75 5.40 10.40
CA CYS A 121 8.02 6.71 9.85
C CYS A 121 6.70 7.40 9.49
N GLU A 122 6.73 8.72 9.37
CA GLU A 122 5.63 9.44 8.73
C GLU A 122 5.52 9.00 7.26
N ALA A 123 4.31 8.89 6.74
CA ALA A 123 4.12 8.56 5.33
C ALA A 123 4.49 9.75 4.45
N GLU A 124 5.10 9.46 3.31
CA GLU A 124 5.38 10.44 2.27
C GLU A 124 4.55 10.10 1.03
N PHE A 125 3.70 11.03 0.63
CA PHE A 125 2.85 10.94 -0.54
C PHE A 125 3.45 11.71 -1.70
N VAL A 126 3.35 11.14 -2.89
CA VAL A 126 3.62 11.87 -4.13
C VAL A 126 2.64 13.05 -4.27
N PRO A 127 3.06 14.18 -4.87
CA PRO A 127 2.21 15.38 -4.95
C PRO A 127 0.89 15.18 -5.70
N GLN A 128 0.81 14.15 -6.54
CA GLN A 128 -0.38 13.83 -7.34
C GLN A 128 -0.64 12.33 -7.35
N GLY A 129 -1.86 11.94 -7.02
CA GLY A 129 -2.35 10.57 -7.08
C GLY A 129 -3.56 10.46 -8.00
N ARG A 130 -3.77 9.27 -8.57
CA ARG A 130 -4.97 8.96 -9.36
C ARG A 130 -5.49 7.59 -9.00
N TRP A 131 -6.80 7.50 -8.80
CA TRP A 131 -7.50 6.24 -8.66
C TRP A 131 -8.64 6.16 -9.68
N ARG A 132 -8.85 4.98 -10.26
CA ARG A 132 -9.98 4.69 -11.15
C ARG A 132 -10.71 3.45 -10.68
N SER A 133 -12.04 3.54 -10.62
CA SER A 133 -12.88 2.39 -10.32
C SER A 133 -12.91 1.40 -11.48
N ALA A 134 -13.25 0.14 -11.18
CA ALA A 134 -13.79 -0.76 -12.19
C ALA A 134 -15.09 -0.17 -12.80
N PRO A 135 -15.50 -0.59 -14.02
CA PRO A 135 -16.75 -0.14 -14.60
C PRO A 135 -17.94 -0.50 -13.70
N LEU A 136 -18.87 0.45 -13.52
CA LEU A 136 -20.10 0.26 -12.76
C LEU A 136 -21.28 0.91 -13.47
N LYS A 137 -22.50 0.56 -13.05
CA LYS A 137 -23.72 1.18 -13.55
C LYS A 137 -23.96 2.51 -12.84
N ALA A 138 -24.24 3.55 -13.62
CA ALA A 138 -24.65 4.84 -13.07
C ALA A 138 -26.06 4.74 -12.46
N GLY A 139 -26.16 5.18 -11.20
CA GLY A 139 -27.41 5.43 -10.49
C GLY A 139 -27.95 6.84 -10.76
N GLY A 140 -28.82 7.32 -9.87
CA GLY A 140 -29.34 8.68 -9.91
C GLY A 140 -28.45 9.67 -9.16
N LYS A 141 -27.74 9.22 -8.13
CA LYS A 141 -26.84 10.04 -7.31
C LYS A 141 -25.57 9.28 -6.97
N LEU A 142 -24.53 10.03 -6.63
CA LEU A 142 -23.30 9.50 -6.05
C LEU A 142 -23.11 10.14 -4.68
N ARG A 143 -22.84 9.31 -3.68
CA ARG A 143 -22.43 9.75 -2.34
C ARG A 143 -20.97 9.40 -2.12
N ILE A 144 -20.20 10.33 -1.59
CA ILE A 144 -18.78 10.15 -1.25
C ILE A 144 -18.52 10.65 0.16
N LYS A 145 -17.79 9.85 0.95
CA LYS A 145 -17.28 10.23 2.26
C LYS A 145 -15.77 10.29 2.19
N TYR A 146 -15.20 11.43 2.57
CA TYR A 146 -13.77 11.69 2.41
C TYR A 146 -13.22 12.62 3.49
N GLU A 147 -11.92 12.52 3.74
CA GLU A 147 -11.12 13.49 4.49
C GLU A 147 -10.35 14.36 3.52
N GLN A 148 -10.32 15.66 3.76
CA GLN A 148 -9.52 16.61 3.00
C GLN A 148 -8.75 17.52 3.98
N PRO A 149 -7.51 17.16 4.33
CA PRO A 149 -6.64 18.01 5.14
C PRO A 149 -6.31 19.33 4.44
N GLU A 150 -5.98 20.37 5.21
CA GLU A 150 -5.46 21.63 4.67
C GLU A 150 -4.18 21.38 3.84
N GLY A 151 -4.04 22.09 2.72
CA GLY A 151 -2.95 21.89 1.76
C GLY A 151 -3.19 20.76 0.76
N THR A 152 -4.39 20.16 0.77
CA THR A 152 -4.77 19.08 -0.16
C THR A 152 -6.00 19.42 -0.99
N SER A 153 -6.13 18.79 -2.15
CA SER A 153 -7.35 18.82 -2.95
C SER A 153 -7.71 17.45 -3.50
N LEU A 154 -9.02 17.23 -3.64
CA LEU A 154 -9.62 16.02 -4.21
C LEU A 154 -10.56 16.44 -5.33
N SER A 155 -10.37 15.87 -6.52
CA SER A 155 -11.30 16.03 -7.63
C SER A 155 -11.96 14.71 -7.98
N LEU A 156 -13.22 14.78 -8.39
CA LEU A 156 -14.05 13.64 -8.74
C LEU A 156 -14.57 13.83 -10.16
N THR A 157 -14.36 12.82 -11.00
CA THR A 157 -14.77 12.85 -12.40
C THR A 157 -15.37 11.51 -12.81
N LEU A 158 -16.41 11.54 -13.64
CA LEU A 158 -16.97 10.33 -14.24
C LEU A 158 -16.53 10.22 -15.69
N HIS A 159 -16.27 8.99 -16.13
CA HIS A 159 -15.99 8.67 -17.51
C HIS A 159 -17.10 7.76 -18.06
N ALA A 160 -17.71 8.13 -19.19
CA ALA A 160 -18.74 7.33 -19.83
C ALA A 160 -18.70 7.50 -21.36
N GLY A 161 -18.52 6.39 -22.09
CA GLY A 161 -18.53 6.42 -23.57
C GLY A 161 -17.55 7.42 -24.19
N GLY A 162 -16.36 7.58 -23.58
CA GLY A 162 -15.33 8.54 -24.02
C GLY A 162 -15.53 9.98 -23.51
N ASN A 163 -16.68 10.31 -22.93
CA ASN A 163 -16.96 11.62 -22.36
C ASN A 163 -16.54 11.70 -20.89
N ILE A 164 -16.27 12.93 -20.44
CA ILE A 164 -15.81 13.26 -19.09
C ILE A 164 -16.86 14.16 -18.42
N TYR A 165 -17.24 13.82 -17.19
CA TYR A 165 -18.23 14.56 -16.41
C TYR A 165 -17.64 14.89 -15.03
N PRO A 166 -17.03 16.08 -14.86
CA PRO A 166 -16.56 16.53 -13.56
C PRO A 166 -17.73 16.69 -12.57
N LEU A 167 -17.51 16.30 -11.32
CA LEU A 167 -18.45 16.53 -10.23
C LEU A 167 -17.80 17.43 -9.17
N THR A 168 -18.56 18.40 -8.67
CA THR A 168 -18.09 19.34 -7.65
C THR A 168 -18.26 18.72 -6.26
N LEU A 169 -17.16 18.62 -5.52
CA LEU A 169 -17.17 18.31 -4.08
C LEU A 169 -17.38 19.61 -3.30
N SER A 170 -18.61 19.83 -2.86
CA SER A 170 -19.03 21.06 -2.17
C SER A 170 -18.80 21.05 -0.66
N GLN A 171 -18.35 19.93 -0.09
CA GLN A 171 -18.26 19.76 1.37
C GLN A 171 -19.62 20.04 2.06
N SER A 172 -20.72 19.59 1.43
CA SER A 172 -22.11 19.91 1.82
C SER A 172 -22.49 19.44 3.22
N GLN A 173 -21.84 18.39 3.72
CA GLN A 173 -22.00 17.92 5.09
C GLN A 173 -20.64 17.67 5.75
N THR A 174 -20.37 18.38 6.86
CA THR A 174 -19.21 18.11 7.73
C THR A 174 -19.58 17.07 8.78
N LEU A 175 -18.87 15.93 8.82
CA LEU A 175 -19.10 14.86 9.80
C LEU A 175 -18.24 15.05 11.06
N ARG A 176 -17.01 15.51 10.87
CA ARG A 176 -16.06 15.97 11.91
C ARG A 176 -15.01 16.86 11.23
N ALA A 177 -14.11 17.48 12.01
CA ALA A 177 -13.05 18.32 11.45
C ALA A 177 -12.29 17.61 10.30
N GLY A 178 -12.25 18.24 9.13
CA GLY A 178 -11.60 17.73 7.92
C GLY A 178 -12.31 16.59 7.19
N VAL A 179 -13.40 16.03 7.74
CA VAL A 179 -14.13 14.90 7.15
C VAL A 179 -15.52 15.33 6.68
N PHE A 180 -15.78 15.09 5.40
CA PHE A 180 -16.97 15.54 4.71
C PHE A 180 -17.74 14.36 4.09
N MET A 181 -19.01 14.60 3.83
CA MET A 181 -19.85 13.76 3.01
C MET A 181 -20.57 14.63 1.98
N ASP A 182 -20.47 14.26 0.72
CA ASP A 182 -21.21 14.90 -0.36
C ASP A 182 -22.14 13.89 -1.03
N THR A 183 -23.35 14.33 -1.38
CA THR A 183 -24.28 13.59 -2.22
C THR A 183 -24.68 14.46 -3.40
N MET A 184 -24.31 14.04 -4.61
CA MET A 184 -24.52 14.81 -5.83
C MET A 184 -25.34 14.04 -6.87
N PRO A 185 -26.25 14.70 -7.58
CA PRO A 185 -26.97 14.07 -8.69
C PRO A 185 -26.01 13.76 -9.84
N LEU A 186 -26.25 12.65 -10.52
CA LEU A 186 -25.57 12.32 -11.76
C LEU A 186 -26.27 12.98 -12.96
N PRO A 187 -25.54 13.35 -14.02
CA PRO A 187 -26.15 13.80 -15.27
C PRO A 187 -27.17 12.77 -15.77
N ALA A 188 -28.43 13.19 -15.99
CA ALA A 188 -29.54 12.27 -16.31
C ALA A 188 -29.24 11.34 -17.51
N GLN A 189 -28.48 11.85 -18.49
CA GLN A 189 -28.02 11.10 -19.67
C GLN A 189 -27.08 9.91 -19.37
N LEU A 190 -26.58 9.79 -18.14
CA LEU A 190 -25.77 8.67 -17.69
C LEU A 190 -26.59 7.53 -17.10
N ALA A 191 -27.88 7.74 -16.79
CA ALA A 191 -28.71 6.73 -16.12
C ALA A 191 -28.60 5.35 -16.80
N GLY A 192 -28.20 4.32 -16.04
CA GLY A 192 -28.05 2.94 -16.51
C GLY A 192 -26.84 2.66 -17.43
N LYS A 193 -26.07 3.68 -17.82
CA LYS A 193 -24.85 3.52 -18.60
C LYS A 193 -23.71 2.98 -17.74
N ASN A 194 -22.74 2.34 -18.40
CA ASN A 194 -21.49 1.98 -17.76
C ASN A 194 -20.64 3.24 -17.60
N ILE A 195 -20.16 3.46 -16.38
CA ILE A 195 -19.28 4.55 -16.02
C ILE A 195 -18.05 4.02 -15.29
N ASN A 196 -16.98 4.81 -15.28
CA ASN A 196 -15.89 4.70 -14.33
C ASN A 196 -15.82 5.98 -13.52
N ILE A 197 -15.46 5.84 -12.25
CA ILE A 197 -15.15 6.97 -11.38
C ILE A 197 -13.64 7.17 -11.40
N GLU A 198 -13.20 8.40 -11.62
CA GLU A 198 -11.82 8.83 -11.44
C GLU A 198 -11.75 9.81 -10.27
N LEU A 199 -10.81 9.55 -9.36
CA LEU A 199 -10.40 10.48 -8.33
C LEU A 199 -8.99 10.97 -8.63
N GLN A 200 -8.78 12.28 -8.53
CA GLN A 200 -7.43 12.84 -8.54
C GLN A 200 -7.16 13.49 -7.18
N PHE A 201 -6.02 13.13 -6.62
CA PHE A 201 -5.55 13.58 -5.32
C PHE A 201 -4.39 14.52 -5.56
N HIS A 202 -4.35 15.62 -4.82
CA HIS A 202 -3.22 16.52 -4.83
C HIS A 202 -2.86 16.95 -3.42
N THR A 203 -1.56 17.10 -3.18
CA THR A 203 -1.04 17.64 -1.92
C THR A 203 0.15 18.56 -2.18
N THR A 204 0.24 19.64 -1.39
CA THR A 204 1.43 20.49 -1.28
C THR A 204 2.28 20.14 -0.06
N ASP A 205 1.77 19.31 0.84
CA ASP A 205 2.46 18.76 2.01
C ASP A 205 2.57 17.25 1.83
N THR A 206 3.79 16.74 1.63
CA THR A 206 4.04 15.32 1.37
C THR A 206 3.60 14.40 2.51
N HIS A 207 3.30 14.91 3.70
CA HIS A 207 2.79 14.11 4.82
C HIS A 207 1.26 14.15 4.96
N ARG A 208 0.56 14.79 4.02
CA ARG A 208 -0.91 14.86 3.98
C ARG A 208 -1.43 14.37 2.64
N SER A 209 -2.57 13.69 2.69
CA SER A 209 -3.28 13.28 1.48
C SER A 209 -4.77 13.23 1.78
N PRO A 210 -5.66 13.56 0.81
CA PRO A 210 -7.07 13.26 0.96
C PRO A 210 -7.27 11.75 1.12
N VAL A 211 -8.21 11.35 1.99
CA VAL A 211 -8.57 9.94 2.19
C VAL A 211 -10.02 9.76 1.78
N VAL A 212 -10.29 8.87 0.83
CA VAL A 212 -11.67 8.51 0.47
C VAL A 212 -12.06 7.24 1.22
N TYR A 213 -13.04 7.37 2.10
CA TYR A 213 -13.52 6.28 2.96
C TYR A 213 -14.59 5.44 2.27
N GLU A 214 -15.45 6.08 1.49
CA GLU A 214 -16.61 5.42 0.90
C GLU A 214 -17.03 6.15 -0.38
N ILE A 215 -17.39 5.39 -1.41
CA ILE A 215 -18.12 5.89 -2.58
C ILE A 215 -19.30 4.95 -2.82
N VAL A 216 -20.51 5.51 -2.84
CA VAL A 216 -21.76 4.75 -3.00
C VAL A 216 -22.55 5.32 -4.17
N MET A 217 -23.01 4.43 -5.04
CA MET A 217 -23.98 4.75 -6.08
C MET A 217 -25.39 4.56 -5.52
N LEU A 218 -26.23 5.60 -5.63
CA LEU A 218 -27.61 5.64 -5.13
C LEU A 218 -28.63 5.73 -6.26
#